data_AF-A0A920GHB3-F1
#
_entry.id   AF-A0A920GHB3-F1
#
_cell.length_a   1.000
_cell.length_b   1.000
_cell.length_c   1.000
_cell.angle_alpha   90.00
_cell.angle_beta   90.00
_cell.angle_gamma   90.00
#
_symmetry.space_group_name_H-M   'P 1'
#
loop_
_entity.id
_entity.type
_entity.pdbx_description
1 polymer ?
#
loop_
_entity_poly.entity_id
_entity_poly.type
_entity_poly.pdbx_seq_one_letter_code
_entity_poly.pdbx_strand_id
1 'polypeptide(L)'
;MIYASSSSVYGLNKTFPFSETNNVDHPVSLYAASKKSNEAMAHSYSHIFKLPCTGLRFFTVYGPWGRPDMALYIFTKKILAGEPIDVFGFGKMRRDFTYIDDIVEGVFSLLDKKPSGDSNWSGKNPNPSNSSAPWEVFNIGNNKPTELEYFISLIEKNLNKKAIKNYLEMQPGDVEETAADISKLNQITGFVPSTSIEDGIPKFISWYRTFHN
;
A
#
# COMPACT_ATOMS: atom_id res chain seq x y z
N MET A 1 3.38 19.33 5.13
CA MET A 1 3.90 18.05 5.66
C MET A 1 3.25 16.93 4.89
N ILE A 2 4.04 16.02 4.33
CA ILE A 2 3.53 14.75 3.75
C ILE A 2 3.94 13.63 4.71
N TYR A 3 3.02 12.74 5.06
CA TYR A 3 3.27 11.65 6.01
C TYR A 3 2.70 10.31 5.55
N ALA A 4 3.33 9.23 6.01
CA ALA A 4 2.93 7.87 5.69
C ALA A 4 1.87 7.32 6.68
N SER A 5 0.66 7.12 6.18
CA SER A 5 -0.35 6.23 6.73
C SER A 5 -0.19 4.81 6.14
N SER A 6 -1.23 3.98 6.17
CA SER A 6 -1.21 2.61 5.63
C SER A 6 -2.60 2.20 5.17
N SER A 7 -2.71 1.37 4.13
CA SER A 7 -3.97 0.71 3.76
C SER A 7 -4.55 -0.14 4.92
N SER A 8 -3.72 -0.57 5.86
CA SER A 8 -4.15 -1.33 7.05
C SER A 8 -5.18 -0.60 7.92
N VAL A 9 -5.31 0.73 7.81
CA VAL A 9 -6.33 1.49 8.54
C VAL A 9 -7.76 1.13 8.10
N TYR A 10 -7.94 0.58 6.89
CA TYR A 10 -9.24 0.07 6.44
C TYR A 10 -9.74 -1.14 7.25
N GLY A 11 -8.84 -1.87 7.93
CA GLY A 11 -9.20 -2.85 8.95
C GLY A 11 -10.26 -3.86 8.50
N LEU A 12 -11.39 -3.90 9.21
CA LEU A 12 -12.51 -4.83 8.95
C LEU A 12 -13.39 -4.46 7.76
N ASN A 13 -13.08 -3.41 7.00
CA ASN A 13 -13.87 -3.04 5.84
C ASN A 13 -13.90 -4.16 4.79
N LYS A 14 -15.07 -4.34 4.17
CA LYS A 14 -15.29 -5.34 3.10
C LYS A 14 -15.80 -4.73 1.79
N THR A 15 -15.83 -3.40 1.71
CA THR A 15 -16.23 -2.67 0.50
C THR A 15 -14.99 -2.41 -0.33
N PHE A 16 -14.94 -2.98 -1.52
CA PHE A 16 -13.84 -2.83 -2.47
C PHE A 16 -14.30 -2.04 -3.71
N PRO A 17 -13.39 -1.28 -4.36
CA PRO A 17 -12.06 -0.92 -3.86
C PRO A 17 -12.15 -0.03 -2.60
N PHE A 18 -11.11 -0.05 -1.76
CA PHE A 18 -11.06 0.81 -0.59
C PHE A 18 -10.91 2.27 -1.02
N SER A 19 -11.87 3.09 -0.64
CA SER A 19 -11.89 4.53 -0.91
C SER A 19 -11.56 5.31 0.35
N GLU A 20 -10.92 6.46 0.20
CA GLU A 20 -10.58 7.33 1.34
C GLU A 20 -11.82 7.85 2.07
N THR A 21 -12.99 7.81 1.41
CA THR A 21 -14.29 8.13 2.01
C THR A 21 -14.84 7.04 2.93
N ASN A 22 -14.28 5.83 2.91
CA ASN A 22 -14.70 4.77 3.82
C ASN A 22 -14.28 5.07 5.26
N ASN A 23 -15.10 4.64 6.20
CA ASN A 23 -14.77 4.68 7.63
C ASN A 23 -13.54 3.81 7.93
N VAL A 24 -12.73 4.21 8.90
CA VAL A 24 -11.46 3.55 9.26
C VAL A 24 -11.31 3.42 10.78
N ASP A 25 -12.42 3.25 11.49
CA ASP A 25 -12.47 3.23 12.96
C ASP A 25 -12.34 1.82 13.56
N HIS A 26 -12.21 0.79 12.72
CA HIS A 26 -12.12 -0.62 13.12
C HIS A 26 -10.78 -1.27 12.70
N PRO A 27 -9.62 -0.74 13.15
CA PRO A 27 -8.31 -1.31 12.85
C PRO A 27 -8.16 -2.70 13.50
N VAL A 28 -7.59 -3.65 12.76
CA VAL A 28 -7.38 -5.04 13.23
C VAL A 28 -5.99 -5.29 13.82
N SER A 29 -5.12 -4.28 13.86
CA SER A 29 -3.78 -4.39 14.42
C SER A 29 -3.36 -3.09 15.11
N LEU A 30 -2.43 -3.19 16.07
CA LEU A 30 -1.83 -2.02 16.72
C LEU A 30 -1.11 -1.11 15.71
N TYR A 31 -0.50 -1.70 14.68
CA TYR A 31 0.09 -0.96 13.57
C TYR A 31 -0.96 -0.09 12.88
N ALA A 32 -2.10 -0.66 12.48
CA ALA A 32 -3.19 0.09 11.87
C ALA A 32 -3.73 1.20 12.78
N ALA A 33 -3.93 0.90 14.07
CA ALA A 33 -4.36 1.90 15.06
C ALA A 33 -3.36 3.06 15.20
N SER A 34 -2.06 2.78 15.19
CA SER A 34 -1.02 3.84 15.25
C SER A 34 -1.03 4.73 14.01
N LYS A 35 -1.26 4.15 12.82
CA LYS A 35 -1.36 4.89 11.55
C LYS A 35 -2.63 5.75 11.50
N LYS A 36 -3.75 5.23 12.00
CA LYS A 36 -4.99 6.02 12.14
C LYS A 36 -4.83 7.15 13.16
N SER A 37 -4.15 6.89 14.27
CA SER A 37 -3.83 7.91 15.27
C SER A 37 -2.99 9.04 14.67
N ASN A 38 -2.02 8.71 13.80
CA ASN A 38 -1.26 9.71 13.06
C ASN A 38 -2.15 10.60 12.17
N GLU A 39 -3.13 10.03 11.47
CA GLU A 39 -4.10 10.80 10.69
C GLU A 39 -4.88 11.79 11.57
N ALA A 40 -5.37 11.35 12.73
CA ALA A 40 -6.10 12.19 13.67
C ALA A 40 -5.22 13.31 14.26
N MET A 41 -3.98 12.99 14.64
CA MET A 41 -3.01 13.98 15.13
C MET A 41 -2.70 15.03 14.06
N ALA A 42 -2.44 14.60 12.81
CA ALA A 42 -2.15 15.51 11.70
C ALA A 42 -3.33 16.44 11.38
N HIS A 43 -4.58 15.92 11.44
CA HIS A 43 -5.78 16.74 11.29
C HIS A 43 -5.90 17.79 12.40
N SER A 44 -5.76 17.39 13.67
CA SER A 44 -5.85 18.30 14.82
C SER A 44 -4.83 19.43 14.71
N TYR A 45 -3.57 19.10 14.40
CA TYR A 45 -2.52 20.10 14.17
C TYR A 45 -2.83 21.02 12.99
N SER A 46 -3.31 20.47 11.88
CA SER A 46 -3.71 21.27 10.72
C SER A 46 -4.87 22.22 11.04
N HIS A 47 -5.85 21.78 11.82
CA HIS A 47 -6.99 22.59 12.21
C HIS A 47 -6.58 23.79 13.07
N ILE A 48 -5.76 23.56 14.11
CA ILE A 48 -5.34 24.57 15.09
C ILE A 48 -4.28 25.50 14.51
N PHE A 49 -3.25 24.95 13.86
CA PHE A 49 -2.06 25.71 13.45
C PHE A 49 -2.01 26.01 11.94
N LYS A 50 -3.02 25.61 11.17
CA LYS A 50 -3.11 25.80 9.71
C LYS A 50 -1.93 25.19 8.94
N LEU A 51 -1.27 24.18 9.52
CA LEU A 51 -0.22 23.44 8.84
C LEU A 51 -0.85 22.58 7.72
N PRO A 52 -0.43 22.73 6.45
CA PRO A 52 -0.90 21.86 5.38
C PRO A 52 -0.38 20.44 5.56
N CYS A 53 -1.28 19.47 5.63
CA CYS A 53 -0.98 18.08 5.96
C CYS A 53 -1.58 17.13 4.93
N THR A 54 -0.72 16.36 4.26
CA THR A 54 -1.13 15.33 3.30
C THR A 54 -0.75 13.95 3.82
N GLY A 55 -1.74 13.11 4.07
CA GLY A 55 -1.54 11.71 4.46
C GLY A 55 -1.60 10.79 3.24
N LEU A 56 -0.68 9.83 3.16
CA LEU A 56 -0.68 8.80 2.12
C LEU A 56 -0.93 7.43 2.73
N ARG A 57 -2.04 6.78 2.38
CA ARG A 57 -2.33 5.39 2.73
C ARG A 57 -1.66 4.48 1.69
N PHE A 58 -0.45 4.05 2.00
CA PHE A 58 0.32 3.13 1.16
C PHE A 58 -0.31 1.75 1.15
N PHE A 59 -0.46 1.18 -0.05
CA PHE A 59 -0.71 -0.24 -0.27
C PHE A 59 0.63 -1.01 -0.35
N THR A 60 0.65 -2.23 -0.90
CA THR A 60 1.85 -3.07 -0.83
C THR A 60 2.89 -2.56 -1.81
N VAL A 61 3.98 -1.98 -1.30
CA VAL A 61 5.09 -1.48 -2.12
C VAL A 61 6.14 -2.58 -2.32
N TYR A 62 6.65 -2.73 -3.54
CA TYR A 62 7.74 -3.65 -3.86
C TYR A 62 8.74 -3.05 -4.85
N GLY A 63 9.94 -3.60 -4.89
CA GLY A 63 10.99 -3.18 -5.81
C GLY A 63 12.38 -3.28 -5.19
N PRO A 64 13.45 -2.94 -5.95
CA PRO A 64 14.83 -2.87 -5.46
C PRO A 64 14.94 -2.14 -4.12
N TRP A 65 15.87 -2.56 -3.26
CA TRP A 65 16.01 -2.03 -1.89
C TRP A 65 14.79 -2.24 -0.99
N GLY A 66 13.86 -3.11 -1.40
CA GLY A 66 12.72 -3.51 -0.60
C GLY A 66 13.12 -4.17 0.71
N ARG A 67 12.21 -4.12 1.70
CA ARG A 67 12.47 -4.65 3.03
C ARG A 67 12.61 -6.18 3.03
N PRO A 68 13.53 -6.74 3.84
CA PRO A 68 13.79 -8.19 3.88
C PRO A 68 12.65 -9.01 4.50
N ASP A 69 11.70 -8.36 5.18
CA ASP A 69 10.55 -9.00 5.82
C ASP A 69 9.27 -8.95 4.96
N MET A 70 9.36 -8.51 3.70
CA MET A 70 8.23 -8.45 2.77
C MET A 70 8.25 -9.59 1.74
N ALA A 71 7.08 -9.97 1.25
CA ALA A 71 6.84 -11.20 0.48
C ALA A 71 7.83 -11.43 -0.67
N LEU A 72 8.05 -10.44 -1.54
CA LEU A 72 8.97 -10.58 -2.68
C LEU A 72 10.40 -10.97 -2.25
N TYR A 73 10.88 -10.35 -1.19
CA TYR A 73 12.22 -10.57 -0.66
C TYR A 73 12.30 -11.94 0.03
N ILE A 74 11.35 -12.24 0.93
CA ILE A 74 11.27 -13.52 1.64
C ILE A 74 11.23 -14.68 0.64
N PHE A 75 10.36 -14.59 -0.37
CA PHE A 75 10.21 -15.64 -1.38
C PHE A 75 11.47 -15.78 -2.22
N THR A 76 12.05 -14.68 -2.69
CA THR A 76 13.30 -14.73 -3.48
C THR A 76 14.43 -15.39 -2.68
N LYS A 77 14.62 -14.98 -1.42
CA LYS A 77 15.63 -15.54 -0.52
C LYS A 77 15.42 -17.05 -0.31
N LYS A 78 14.23 -17.46 0.13
CA LYS A 78 13.92 -18.86 0.44
C LYS A 78 13.99 -19.76 -0.79
N ILE A 79 13.47 -19.32 -1.94
CA ILE A 79 13.55 -20.09 -3.20
C ILE A 79 15.01 -20.29 -3.61
N LEU A 80 15.84 -19.25 -3.57
CA LEU A 80 17.27 -19.38 -3.85
C LEU A 80 17.96 -20.35 -2.90
N ALA A 81 17.65 -20.30 -1.60
CA ALA A 81 18.16 -21.22 -0.59
C ALA A 81 17.61 -22.66 -0.70
N GLY A 82 16.55 -22.89 -1.48
CA GLY A 82 15.88 -24.20 -1.53
C GLY A 82 15.03 -24.48 -0.28
N GLU A 83 14.62 -23.45 0.43
CA GLU A 83 13.79 -23.51 1.63
C GLU A 83 12.30 -23.32 1.28
N PRO A 84 11.38 -23.88 2.09
CA PRO A 84 9.95 -23.70 1.87
C PRO A 84 9.46 -22.28 2.17
N ILE A 85 8.64 -21.74 1.27
CA ILE A 85 7.90 -20.48 1.47
C ILE A 85 6.53 -20.77 2.09
N ASP A 86 6.09 -19.88 2.97
CA ASP A 86 4.75 -19.97 3.57
C ASP A 86 3.77 -19.17 2.71
N VAL A 87 2.69 -19.83 2.29
CA VAL A 87 1.64 -19.28 1.43
C VAL A 87 0.33 -19.27 2.21
N PHE A 88 0.05 -18.15 2.85
CA PHE A 88 -1.16 -17.95 3.66
C PHE A 88 -2.43 -17.85 2.80
N GLY A 89 -3.58 -18.17 3.41
CA GLY A 89 -4.88 -18.12 2.73
C GLY A 89 -4.98 -19.09 1.55
N PHE A 90 -4.22 -20.20 1.60
CA PHE A 90 -4.16 -21.20 0.53
C PHE A 90 -3.86 -20.61 -0.87
N GLY A 91 -3.09 -19.52 -0.94
CA GLY A 91 -2.71 -18.87 -2.20
C GLY A 91 -3.79 -18.00 -2.85
N LYS A 92 -4.99 -17.93 -2.28
CA LYS A 92 -6.14 -17.19 -2.84
C LYS A 92 -6.11 -15.69 -2.59
N MET A 93 -5.13 -15.22 -1.82
CA MET A 93 -5.01 -13.81 -1.46
C MET A 93 -4.70 -12.95 -2.69
N ARG A 94 -5.37 -11.80 -2.78
CA ARG A 94 -5.12 -10.78 -3.79
C ARG A 94 -4.52 -9.54 -3.13
N ARG A 95 -3.46 -9.02 -3.71
CA ARG A 95 -2.73 -7.87 -3.17
C ARG A 95 -2.55 -6.79 -4.23
N ASP A 96 -2.77 -5.56 -3.82
CA ASP A 96 -2.44 -4.38 -4.62
C ASP A 96 -0.94 -4.10 -4.45
N PHE A 97 -0.16 -4.59 -5.40
CA PHE A 97 1.29 -4.40 -5.48
C PHE A 97 1.61 -3.18 -6.34
N THR A 98 2.29 -2.20 -5.77
CA THR A 98 2.74 -0.99 -6.47
C THR A 98 4.26 -0.96 -6.51
N TYR A 99 4.83 -0.74 -7.69
CA TYR A 99 6.27 -0.69 -7.84
C TYR A 99 6.85 0.58 -7.20
N ILE A 100 8.06 0.48 -6.67
CA ILE A 100 8.70 1.56 -5.90
C ILE A 100 8.83 2.86 -6.70
N ASP A 101 9.14 2.79 -8.00
CA ASP A 101 9.31 4.01 -8.82
C ASP A 101 7.98 4.74 -9.01
N ASP A 102 6.86 4.00 -9.20
CA ASP A 102 5.52 4.60 -9.28
C ASP A 102 5.17 5.26 -7.93
N ILE A 103 5.51 4.62 -6.81
CA ILE A 103 5.32 5.21 -5.48
C ILE A 103 6.11 6.51 -5.31
N VAL A 104 7.38 6.52 -5.74
CA VAL A 104 8.22 7.71 -5.69
C VAL A 104 7.58 8.82 -6.51
N GLU A 105 7.18 8.56 -7.76
CA GLU A 105 6.50 9.55 -8.61
C GLU A 105 5.23 10.11 -7.97
N GLY A 106 4.37 9.24 -7.40
CA GLY A 106 3.15 9.66 -6.73
C GLY A 106 3.37 10.49 -5.47
N VAL A 107 4.47 10.27 -4.72
CA VAL A 107 4.84 11.11 -3.58
C VAL A 107 5.38 12.47 -4.05
N PHE A 108 6.24 12.46 -5.09
CA PHE A 108 6.83 13.69 -5.64
C PHE A 108 5.78 14.62 -6.27
N SER A 109 4.76 14.06 -6.93
CA SER A 109 3.69 14.84 -7.57
C SER A 109 2.83 15.65 -6.57
N LEU A 110 2.90 15.31 -5.27
CA LEU A 110 2.20 16.00 -4.20
C LEU A 110 3.00 17.14 -3.54
N LEU A 111 4.30 17.28 -3.82
CA LEU A 111 5.17 18.25 -3.13
C LEU A 111 4.67 19.70 -3.26
N ASP A 112 4.13 20.05 -4.42
CA ASP A 112 3.58 21.38 -4.71
C ASP A 112 2.04 21.46 -4.58
N LYS A 113 1.39 20.37 -4.14
CA LYS A 113 -0.08 20.27 -4.01
C LYS A 113 -0.51 20.35 -2.55
N LYS A 114 -0.28 21.51 -1.95
CA LYS A 114 -0.67 21.77 -0.55
C LYS A 114 -2.19 21.78 -0.41
N PRO A 115 -2.79 21.02 0.52
CA PRO A 115 -4.22 21.12 0.79
C PRO A 115 -4.59 22.53 1.26
N SER A 116 -5.71 23.05 0.78
CA SER A 116 -6.28 24.34 1.23
C SER A 116 -7.40 24.17 2.27
N GLY A 117 -7.92 22.96 2.40
CA GLY A 117 -9.17 22.68 3.10
C GLY A 117 -10.38 22.86 2.19
N ASP A 118 -11.48 22.23 2.59
CA ASP A 118 -12.75 22.20 1.88
C ASP A 118 -13.76 23.14 2.57
N SER A 119 -14.12 24.23 1.89
CA SER A 119 -15.09 25.22 2.39
C SER A 119 -16.50 24.68 2.52
N ASN A 120 -16.82 23.58 1.83
CA ASN A 120 -18.12 22.92 1.88
C ASN A 120 -18.16 21.78 2.90
N TRP A 121 -17.06 21.52 3.59
CA TRP A 121 -17.00 20.44 4.59
C TRP A 121 -18.01 20.68 5.72
N SER A 122 -18.72 19.63 6.11
CA SER A 122 -19.77 19.69 7.12
C SER A 122 -19.65 18.56 8.13
N GLY A 123 -19.65 18.90 9.42
CA GLY A 123 -19.68 17.92 10.51
C GLY A 123 -20.97 17.09 10.55
N LYS A 124 -22.01 17.46 9.79
CA LYS A 124 -23.22 16.63 9.63
C LYS A 124 -22.99 15.43 8.71
N ASN A 125 -22.09 15.58 7.74
CA ASN A 125 -21.70 14.55 6.77
C ASN A 125 -20.17 14.53 6.65
N PRO A 126 -19.45 14.10 7.70
CA PRO A 126 -18.01 14.21 7.75
C PRO A 126 -17.37 13.27 6.71
N ASN A 127 -16.49 13.81 5.88
CA ASN A 127 -15.62 12.99 5.03
C ASN A 127 -14.34 12.64 5.81
N PRO A 128 -14.01 11.34 5.97
CA PRO A 128 -12.87 10.91 6.79
C PRO A 128 -11.50 11.17 6.16
N SER A 129 -11.45 11.73 4.94
CA SER A 129 -10.21 11.99 4.19
C SER A 129 -9.92 13.45 3.88
N ASN A 130 -10.78 14.38 4.29
CA ASN A 130 -10.53 15.81 4.17
C ASN A 130 -11.20 16.59 5.32
N SER A 131 -10.97 17.89 5.38
CA SER A 131 -11.57 18.77 6.38
C SER A 131 -11.69 20.20 5.88
N SER A 132 -12.34 21.07 6.66
CA SER A 132 -12.24 22.53 6.50
C SER A 132 -10.85 23.06 6.82
N ALA A 133 -10.03 22.29 7.57
CA ALA A 133 -8.60 22.53 7.72
C ALA A 133 -7.81 22.11 6.47
N PRO A 134 -6.59 22.64 6.24
CA PRO A 134 -5.72 22.22 5.14
C PRO A 134 -5.13 20.80 5.38
N TRP A 135 -6.00 19.81 5.46
CA TRP A 135 -5.69 18.42 5.74
C TRP A 135 -6.41 17.50 4.75
N GLU A 136 -5.66 16.59 4.15
CA GLU A 136 -6.20 15.66 3.17
C GLU A 136 -5.46 14.32 3.20
N VAL A 137 -6.17 13.23 2.95
CA VAL A 137 -5.64 11.87 2.86
C VAL A 137 -5.93 11.30 1.47
N PHE A 138 -4.94 10.62 0.91
CA PHE A 138 -5.02 9.92 -0.37
C PHE A 138 -4.59 8.47 -0.21
N ASN A 139 -5.22 7.58 -0.96
CA ASN A 139 -4.67 6.27 -1.27
C ASN A 139 -3.55 6.42 -2.30
N ILE A 140 -2.49 5.65 -2.12
CA ILE A 140 -1.45 5.49 -3.14
C ILE A 140 -1.18 3.99 -3.31
N GLY A 141 -1.47 3.51 -4.53
CA GLY A 141 -1.53 2.09 -4.87
C GLY A 141 -1.55 1.87 -6.39
N ASN A 142 -1.74 0.64 -6.83
CA ASN A 142 -1.78 0.24 -8.24
C ASN A 142 -3.21 0.11 -8.79
N ASN A 143 -4.23 -0.09 -7.95
CA ASN A 143 -5.63 -0.36 -8.32
C ASN A 143 -5.88 -1.67 -9.10
N LYS A 144 -4.84 -2.50 -9.27
CA LYS A 144 -4.88 -3.80 -9.96
C LYS A 144 -4.45 -4.92 -9.00
N PRO A 145 -5.39 -5.53 -8.25
CA PRO A 145 -5.07 -6.60 -7.32
C PRO A 145 -4.55 -7.82 -8.07
N THR A 146 -3.38 -8.30 -7.67
CA THR A 146 -2.72 -9.48 -8.23
C THR A 146 -2.84 -10.66 -7.28
N GLU A 147 -3.13 -11.85 -7.82
CA GLU A 147 -3.15 -13.10 -7.06
C GLU A 147 -1.74 -13.49 -6.59
N LEU A 148 -1.64 -13.93 -5.34
CA LEU A 148 -0.37 -14.33 -4.73
C LEU A 148 0.30 -15.50 -5.48
N GLU A 149 -0.49 -16.46 -5.98
CA GLU A 149 0.04 -17.56 -6.79
C GLU A 149 0.67 -17.08 -8.09
N TYR A 150 0.02 -16.14 -8.78
CA TYR A 150 0.59 -15.53 -9.99
C TYR A 150 1.90 -14.79 -9.66
N PHE A 151 1.92 -14.02 -8.58
CA PHE A 151 3.11 -13.36 -8.08
C PHE A 151 4.29 -14.33 -7.84
N ILE A 152 4.04 -15.44 -7.14
CA ILE A 152 5.04 -16.48 -6.88
C ILE A 152 5.52 -17.10 -8.20
N SER A 153 4.61 -17.38 -9.14
CA SER A 153 4.96 -17.97 -10.43
C SER A 153 5.92 -17.09 -11.25
N LEU A 154 5.80 -15.77 -11.16
CA LEU A 154 6.71 -14.82 -11.81
C LEU A 154 8.09 -14.84 -11.15
N ILE A 155 8.16 -14.99 -9.83
CA ILE A 155 9.44 -15.16 -9.12
C ILE A 155 10.10 -16.47 -9.56
N GLU A 156 9.38 -17.59 -9.56
CA GLU A 156 9.89 -18.89 -10.00
C GLU A 156 10.47 -18.82 -11.42
N LYS A 157 9.73 -18.19 -12.34
CA LYS A 157 10.14 -18.00 -13.74
C LYS A 157 11.44 -17.20 -13.84
N ASN A 158 11.55 -16.08 -13.13
CA ASN A 158 12.73 -15.21 -13.17
C ASN A 158 13.95 -15.80 -12.42
N LEU A 159 13.71 -16.69 -11.44
CA LEU A 159 14.79 -17.42 -10.77
C LEU A 159 15.17 -18.72 -11.49
N ASN A 160 14.37 -19.18 -12.44
CA ASN A 160 14.45 -20.51 -13.05
C ASN A 160 14.48 -21.62 -11.99
N LYS A 161 13.66 -21.50 -10.94
CA LYS A 161 13.61 -22.43 -9.80
C LYS A 161 12.21 -22.49 -9.21
N LYS A 162 11.70 -23.70 -8.96
CA LYS A 162 10.38 -23.91 -8.35
C LYS A 162 10.43 -23.69 -6.84
N ALA A 163 9.39 -23.04 -6.33
CA ALA A 163 9.22 -22.83 -4.90
C ALA A 163 8.69 -24.10 -4.23
N ILE A 164 9.23 -24.42 -3.06
CA ILE A 164 8.61 -25.40 -2.17
C ILE A 164 7.56 -24.63 -1.36
N LYS A 165 6.28 -24.91 -1.57
CA LYS A 165 5.17 -24.14 -0.99
C LYS A 165 4.57 -24.87 0.21
N ASN A 166 4.53 -24.20 1.35
CA ASN A 166 3.81 -24.61 2.55
C ASN A 166 2.52 -23.80 2.65
N TYR A 167 1.37 -24.43 2.38
CA TYR A 167 0.07 -23.75 2.40
C TYR A 167 -0.47 -23.69 3.83
N LEU A 168 -0.83 -22.48 4.26
CA LEU A 168 -1.30 -22.21 5.61
C LEU A 168 -2.64 -21.47 5.60
N GLU A 169 -3.37 -21.57 6.70
CA GLU A 169 -4.56 -20.76 6.96
C GLU A 169 -4.22 -19.26 6.98
N MET A 170 -5.22 -18.39 6.85
CA MET A 170 -5.01 -16.95 6.91
C MET A 170 -4.56 -16.52 8.31
N GLN A 171 -3.62 -15.57 8.40
CA GLN A 171 -3.21 -15.05 9.71
C GLN A 171 -4.29 -14.16 10.32
N PRO A 172 -4.45 -14.15 11.65
CA PRO A 172 -5.31 -13.17 12.32
C PRO A 172 -4.89 -11.74 11.97
N GLY A 173 -5.82 -10.94 11.45
CA GLY A 173 -5.58 -9.55 11.06
C GLY A 173 -5.13 -9.36 9.60
N ASP A 174 -4.94 -10.44 8.83
CA ASP A 174 -4.81 -10.37 7.38
C ASP A 174 -6.18 -10.22 6.70
N VAL A 175 -6.16 -9.68 5.48
CA VAL A 175 -7.33 -9.56 4.61
C VAL A 175 -7.13 -10.38 3.35
N GLU A 176 -8.22 -10.89 2.78
CA GLU A 176 -8.18 -11.71 1.57
C GLU A 176 -7.77 -10.89 0.35
N GLU A 177 -8.33 -9.68 0.22
CA GLU A 177 -8.10 -8.78 -0.89
C GLU A 177 -7.73 -7.37 -0.41
N THR A 178 -6.85 -6.71 -1.15
CA THR A 178 -6.62 -5.26 -1.05
C THR A 178 -6.69 -4.69 -2.45
N ALA A 179 -7.43 -3.60 -2.60
CA ALA A 179 -7.55 -2.85 -3.84
C ALA A 179 -7.71 -1.37 -3.48
N ALA A 180 -6.83 -0.52 -4.00
CA ALA A 180 -6.90 0.91 -3.78
C ALA A 180 -7.81 1.59 -4.81
N ASP A 181 -8.78 2.39 -4.36
CA ASP A 181 -9.32 3.45 -5.21
C ASP A 181 -8.31 4.60 -5.21
N ILE A 182 -7.70 4.86 -6.38
CA ILE A 182 -6.70 5.92 -6.58
C ILE A 182 -7.25 7.10 -7.37
N SER A 183 -8.57 7.14 -7.62
CA SER A 183 -9.22 8.16 -8.45
C SER A 183 -8.97 9.57 -7.92
N LYS A 184 -8.99 9.73 -6.59
CA LYS A 184 -8.73 11.00 -5.91
C LYS A 184 -7.31 11.51 -6.17
N LEU A 185 -6.30 10.65 -5.99
CA LEU A 185 -4.90 11.02 -6.25
C LEU A 185 -4.68 11.34 -7.73
N ASN A 186 -5.24 10.52 -8.62
CA ASN A 186 -5.19 10.75 -10.06
C ASN A 186 -5.79 12.10 -10.46
N GLN A 187 -6.95 12.47 -9.93
CA GLN A 187 -7.61 13.75 -10.25
C GLN A 187 -6.75 14.97 -9.88
N ILE A 188 -6.00 14.90 -8.78
CA ILE A 188 -5.19 16.02 -8.28
C ILE A 188 -3.83 16.12 -8.97
N THR A 189 -3.24 14.97 -9.32
CA THR A 189 -1.82 14.90 -9.72
C THR A 189 -1.59 14.33 -11.12
N GLY A 190 -2.58 13.66 -11.71
CA GLY A 190 -2.42 12.83 -12.90
C GLY A 190 -1.77 11.47 -12.62
N PHE A 191 -1.54 11.11 -11.35
CA PHE A 191 -0.88 9.85 -10.97
C PHE A 191 -1.57 8.63 -11.57
N VAL A 192 -0.82 7.88 -12.38
CA VAL A 192 -1.22 6.56 -12.90
C VAL A 192 -0.01 5.64 -12.77
N PRO A 193 -0.08 4.58 -11.95
CA PRO A 193 0.98 3.60 -11.82
C PRO A 193 1.15 2.87 -13.17
N SER A 194 2.38 2.83 -13.65
CA SER A 194 2.68 2.38 -15.02
C SER A 194 3.48 1.08 -15.06
N THR A 195 4.12 0.68 -13.96
CA THR A 195 4.95 -0.53 -13.93
C THR A 195 4.10 -1.78 -13.70
N SER A 196 4.16 -2.72 -14.65
CA SER A 196 3.53 -4.03 -14.49
C SER A 196 4.29 -4.91 -13.49
N ILE A 197 3.64 -5.95 -12.96
CA ILE A 197 4.28 -6.87 -12.03
C ILE A 197 5.31 -7.76 -12.75
N GLU A 198 5.06 -8.03 -14.02
CA GLU A 198 5.93 -8.70 -14.98
C GLU A 198 7.22 -7.91 -15.24
N ASP A 199 7.17 -6.58 -15.20
CA ASP A 199 8.34 -5.71 -15.38
C ASP A 199 9.07 -5.45 -14.05
N GLY A 200 8.33 -5.27 -12.96
CA GLY A 200 8.90 -4.92 -11.65
C GLY A 200 9.64 -6.06 -10.95
N ILE A 201 9.13 -7.30 -11.05
CA ILE A 201 9.76 -8.49 -10.41
C ILE A 201 11.18 -8.76 -10.96
N PRO A 202 11.41 -8.80 -12.28
CA PRO A 202 12.75 -8.99 -12.83
C PRO A 202 13.74 -7.93 -12.37
N LYS A 203 13.32 -6.65 -12.29
CA LYS A 203 14.15 -5.55 -11.78
C LYS A 203 14.57 -5.80 -10.34
N PHE A 204 13.64 -6.21 -9.47
CA PHE A 204 13.97 -6.60 -8.09
C PHE A 204 14.96 -7.76 -8.03
N ILE A 205 14.72 -8.84 -8.78
CA ILE A 205 15.57 -10.05 -8.75
C ILE A 205 16.98 -9.74 -9.25
N SER A 206 17.10 -8.92 -10.30
CA SER A 206 18.39 -8.45 -10.82
C SER A 206 19.15 -7.66 -9.76
N TRP A 207 18.47 -6.73 -9.07
CA TRP A 207 19.06 -6.01 -7.94
C TRP A 207 19.46 -6.96 -6.81
N TYR A 208 18.59 -7.89 -6.41
CA TYR A 208 18.83 -8.82 -5.30
C TYR A 208 20.10 -9.65 -5.54
N ARG A 209 20.24 -10.22 -6.75
CA ARG A 209 21.44 -10.99 -7.13
C ARG A 209 22.69 -10.13 -7.10
N THR A 210 22.62 -8.89 -7.60
CA THR A 210 23.78 -7.99 -7.59
C THR A 210 24.19 -7.56 -6.18
N PHE A 211 23.22 -7.34 -5.30
CA PHE A 211 23.45 -6.84 -3.95
C PHE A 211 23.95 -7.90 -2.96
N HIS A 212 23.59 -9.17 -3.16
CA HIS A 212 23.97 -10.31 -2.29
C HIS A 212 25.06 -11.22 -2.88
N ASN A 213 25.62 -10.87 -4.03
CA ASN A 213 26.77 -11.56 -4.61
C ASN A 213 28.09 -10.98 -4.11
#